data_AF-A0A359CWV9-F1
#
_entry.id   AF-A0A359CWV9-F1
#
_cell.length_a   1.000
_cell.length_b   1.000
_cell.length_c   1.000
_cell.angle_alpha   90.00
_cell.angle_beta   90.00
_cell.angle_gamma   90.00
#
_symmetry.space_group_name_H-M   'P 1'
#
loop_
_entity.id
_entity.type
_entity.pdbx_description
1 polymer ?
#
loop_
_entity_poly.entity_id
_entity_poly.type
_entity_poly.pdbx_seq_one_letter_code
_entity_poly.pdbx_strand_id
1 'polypeptide(L)' 'MYVGFSKDVKRRLLEHNSGKTRSTKGYIPWKLVYQEQVESRIKAREREKYLKSGCGKEYIKKWLHSIIE' A
#
# COMPACT_ATOMS: atom_id res chain seq x y z
N MET A 1 7.38 -4.55 1.58
CA MET A 1 6.45 -3.41 1.34
C MET A 1 5.24 -3.90 0.55
N TYR A 2 4.03 -3.53 0.97
CA TYR A 2 2.78 -3.83 0.28
C TYR A 2 2.19 -2.56 -0.33
N VAL A 3 1.62 -2.65 -1.53
CA VAL A 3 0.92 -1.56 -2.22
C VAL A 3 -0.43 -2.09 -2.72
N GLY A 4 -1.50 -1.34 -2.50
CA GLY A 4 -2.84 -1.67 -2.97
C GLY A 4 -3.81 -0.52 -2.74
N PHE A 5 -5.03 -0.63 -3.27
CA PHE A 5 -6.07 0.39 -3.11
C PHE A 5 -7.37 -0.21 -2.56
N SER A 6 -8.07 0.50 -1.68
CA SER A 6 -9.35 0.05 -1.11
C SER A 6 -10.30 1.22 -1.00
N LYS A 7 -11.62 0.95 -1.09
CA LYS A 7 -12.63 1.93 -0.66
C LYS A 7 -12.65 2.10 0.86
N ASP A 8 -12.25 1.05 1.57
CA ASP A 8 -12.10 1.04 3.03
C ASP A 8 -10.69 0.54 3.38
N VAL A 9 -9.79 1.48 3.66
CA VAL A 9 -8.38 1.19 3.98
C VAL A 9 -8.26 0.55 5.36
N LYS A 10 -9.10 0.93 6.33
CA LYS A 10 -9.07 0.40 7.69
C LYS A 10 -9.44 -1.09 7.70
N ARG A 11 -10.53 -1.45 7.04
CA ARG A 11 -10.96 -2.85 6.91
C ARG A 11 -9.89 -3.69 6.22
N ARG A 12 -9.28 -3.19 5.14
CA ARG A 12 -8.20 -3.88 4.43
C ARG A 12 -6.99 -4.15 5.32
N LEU A 13 -6.61 -3.18 6.15
CA LEU A 13 -5.49 -3.33 7.07
C LEU A 13 -5.77 -4.41 8.12
N LEU A 14 -6.99 -4.43 8.67
CA LEU A 14 -7.43 -5.47 9.60
C LEU A 14 -7.44 -6.86 8.94
N GLU A 15 -7.93 -6.97 7.71
CA GLU A 15 -7.90 -8.22 6.92
C GLU A 15 -6.47 -8.73 6.74
N HIS A 16 -5.52 -7.87 6.35
CA HIS A 16 -4.12 -8.25 6.22
C HIS A 16 -3.49 -8.67 7.54
N ASN A 17 -3.80 -7.97 8.63
CA ASN A 17 -3.32 -8.30 9.96
C ASN A 17 -4.03 -9.50 10.61
N SER A 18 -5.11 -10.00 10.01
CA SER A 18 -5.80 -11.20 10.49
C SER A 18 -5.08 -12.51 10.17
N GLY A 19 -4.02 -12.48 9.33
CA GLY A 19 -3.27 -13.69 8.96
C GLY A 19 -3.95 -14.61 7.94
N LYS A 20 -5.17 -14.26 7.49
CA LYS A 20 -5.97 -15.11 6.59
C LYS A 20 -5.46 -15.12 5.14
N THR A 21 -4.72 -14.10 4.71
CA THR A 21 -4.21 -13.99 3.34
C THR A 21 -2.79 -14.55 3.24
N ARG A 22 -2.62 -15.65 2.49
CA ARG A 22 -1.34 -16.38 2.35
C ARG A 22 -0.16 -15.50 1.95
N SER A 23 -0.36 -14.54 1.06
CA SER A 23 0.71 -13.67 0.54
C SER A 23 1.12 -12.54 1.49
N THR A 24 0.28 -12.19 2.47
CA THR A 24 0.56 -11.09 3.41
C THR A 24 0.77 -11.56 4.85
N LYS A 25 0.35 -12.79 5.20
CA LYS A 25 0.44 -13.32 6.57
C LYS A 25 1.86 -13.41 7.13
N GLY A 26 2.85 -13.65 6.29
CA GLY A 26 4.26 -13.78 6.72
C GLY A 26 4.93 -12.48 7.14
N TYR A 27 4.25 -11.34 7.00
CA TYR A 27 4.80 -10.01 7.25
C TYR A 27 3.98 -9.20 8.28
N ILE A 28 3.06 -9.86 8.98
CA ILE A 28 2.28 -9.25 10.07
C ILE A 28 3.23 -8.92 11.24
N PRO A 29 3.06 -7.80 11.95
CA PRO A 29 2.01 -6.80 11.77
C PRO A 29 2.32 -5.76 10.69
N TRP A 30 1.35 -5.55 9.79
CA TRP A 30 1.33 -4.47 8.83
C TRP A 30 0.94 -3.15 9.50
N LYS A 31 1.67 -2.09 9.16
CA LYS A 31 1.38 -0.70 9.55
C LYS A 31 1.07 0.13 8.31
N LEU A 32 0.08 1.01 8.39
CA LEU A 32 -0.22 1.96 7.32
C LEU A 32 0.78 3.11 7.37
N VAL A 33 1.60 3.24 6.33
CA VAL A 33 2.65 4.29 6.23
C VAL A 33 2.27 5.42 5.28
N TYR A 34 1.39 5.15 4.31
CA TYR A 34 0.95 6.11 3.30
C TYR A 34 -0.43 5.74 2.79
N GLN A 35 -1.26 6.75 2.52
CA GLN A 35 -2.50 6.61 1.77
C GLN A 35 -2.76 7.88 0.95
N GLU A 36 -3.37 7.71 -0.22
CA GLU A 36 -3.87 8.80 -1.05
C GLU A 36 -5.29 8.49 -1.51
N GLN A 37 -6.09 9.54 -1.73
CA GLN A 37 -7.43 9.41 -2.30
C GLN A 37 -7.37 9.72 -3.79
N VAL A 38 -8.18 9.00 -4.56
CA VAL A 38 -8.33 9.18 -6.00
C VAL A 38 -9.80 9.13 -6.38
N GLU A 39 -10.16 9.87 -7.41
CA GLU A 39 -11.53 10.06 -7.88
C GLU A 39 -12.20 8.79 -8.41
N SER A 40 -11.44 7.79 -8.87
CA SER A 40 -12.02 6.61 -9.52
C SER A 40 -11.22 5.34 -9.29
N ARG A 41 -11.90 4.20 -9.42
CA ARG A 41 -11.28 2.88 -9.37
C ARG A 41 -10.23 2.68 -10.47
N ILE A 42 -10.43 3.27 -11.64
CA ILE A 42 -9.50 3.19 -12.77
C ILE A 42 -8.20 3.90 -12.40
N LYS A 43 -8.29 5.17 -11.95
CA LYS A 43 -7.11 5.92 -11.49
C LYS A 43 -6.42 5.23 -10.31
N ALA A 44 -7.19 4.64 -9.38
CA ALA A 44 -6.61 3.85 -8.28
C ALA A 44 -5.78 2.66 -8.78
N ARG A 45 -6.27 1.96 -9.81
CA ARG A 45 -5.58 0.81 -10.39
C ARG A 45 -4.34 1.22 -11.19
N GLU A 46 -4.42 2.29 -11.97
CA GLU A 46 -3.26 2.85 -12.68
C GLU A 46 -2.17 3.29 -11.70
N ARG A 47 -2.58 3.99 -10.64
CA ARG A 47 -1.68 4.43 -9.57
C ARG A 47 -1.04 3.25 -8.84
N GLU A 48 -1.82 2.23 -8.48
CA GLU A 48 -1.29 1.00 -7.89
C GLU A 48 -0.26 0.31 -8.80
N LYS A 49 -0.53 0.22 -10.11
CA LYS A 49 0.42 -0.36 -11.08
C LYS A 49 1.71 0.45 -11.12
N TYR A 50 1.63 1.77 -11.21
CA TYR A 50 2.78 2.66 -11.17
C TYR A 50 3.59 2.45 -9.90
N LEU A 51 2.95 2.51 -8.72
CA LEU A 51 3.62 2.35 -7.43
C LEU A 51 4.25 0.95 -7.22
N LYS A 52 3.77 -0.07 -7.95
CA LYS A 52 4.35 -1.42 -7.96
C LYS A 52 5.51 -1.58 -8.94
N SER A 53 5.67 -0.66 -9.89
CA SER A 53 6.79 -0.66 -10.84
C SER A 53 8.12 -0.38 -10.14
N GLY A 54 9.24 -0.59 -10.85
CA GLY A 54 10.57 -0.29 -10.31
C GLY A 54 10.72 1.19 -9.92
N CYS A 55 10.41 2.11 -10.83
CA CYS A 55 10.48 3.55 -10.56
C CYS A 55 9.49 4.00 -9.48
N GLY A 56 8.28 3.43 -9.44
CA GLY A 56 7.31 3.73 -8.38
C GLY A 56 7.76 3.27 -6.99
N LYS A 57 8.43 2.13 -6.89
CA LYS A 57 9.02 1.67 -5.62
C LYS A 57 10.14 2.61 -5.14
N GLU A 58 11.00 3.06 -6.04
CA GLU A 58 12.04 4.04 -5.72
C GLU A 58 11.46 5.39 -5.29
N TYR A 59 10.37 5.84 -5.93
CA TYR A 59 9.62 7.01 -5.50
C TYR A 59 9.11 6.86 -4.05
N ILE A 60 8.48 5.73 -3.71
CA ILE A 60 8.00 5.48 -2.34
C ILE A 60 9.16 5.46 -1.33
N LYS A 61 10.27 4.79 -1.66
CA LYS A 61 11.44 4.73 -0.77
C LYS A 61 11.97 6.12 -0.45
N LYS A 62 12.14 6.98 -1.47
CA LYS A 62 12.60 8.36 -1.28
C LYS A 62 11.65 9.15 -0.38
N TRP A 63 10.34 9.02 -0.61
CA TRP A 63 9.33 9.68 0.22
C TRP A 63 9.36 9.18 1.68
N LEU A 64 9.49 7.88 1.90
CA LEU A 64 9.60 7.31 3.25
C LEU A 64 10.85 7.80 3.98
N HIS A 65 12.00 7.88 3.30
CA HIS A 65 13.21 8.45 3.87
C HIS A 65 12.99 9.91 4.32
N SER A 66 12.31 10.73 3.51
CA SER A 66 12.04 12.14 3.84
C SER A 66 11.09 12.39 5.01
N ILE A 67 10.45 11.36 5.57
CA ILE A 67 9.52 11.48 6.71
C ILE A 67 10.11 10.91 7.99
N ILE A 68 11.12 10.03 7.86
CA ILE A 68 11.76 9.37 8.99
C ILE A 68 13.01 10.14 9.44
N GLU A 69 13.59 10.96 8.56
CA GLU A 69 14.64 11.95 8.84
C GLU A 69 14.02 13.32 9.16
#